data_AF-A0A9P8J869-F1
#
_entry.id   AF-A0A9P8J869-F1
#
_cell.length_a   1.000
_cell.length_b   1.000
_cell.length_c   1.000
_cell.angle_alpha   90.00
_cell.angle_beta   90.00
_cell.angle_gamma   90.00
#
_symmetry.space_group_name_H-M   'P 1'
#
loop_
_entity.id
_entity.type
_entity.pdbx_description
1 polymer ?
#
loop_
_entity_poly.entity_id
_entity_poly.type
_entity_poly.pdbx_seq_one_letter_code
_entity_poly.pdbx_strand_id
1 'polypeptide(L)'
;MASSQPIPVTRVISPSPTPTESSSARDSYFSSTTKNRNGRVTTPAPIQESPESSDPESSRARPRSRSPQIQRKESSKKTTKAPPEPIKTDGHLDPSSAGMGSSYWRNLSRSPSPLGLIPLHREWRTFIHRHEIPRKALHVSIGFFTLGLFVSGAQTSAIHPPLLTALIPIFAIDFARMHYPPLNRLYIRLLGAFMRESEAHDKYNGVISYLAGAWAVLRFCPKDIAVMSILLLSWCDTAASTFGRLWGRYTPRVRKGKSLAGTIAAFITGVIAAVVFWVIIAPRVPAEWNTGIDAFAYDGTLSLPPMARNLLGWKEAEATVSGSVATAIVAVVSGFVAAVSEAIDVFGLDDNLTIPVLSGIGLNAFFWVFGNGLP
;
A
#
# COMPACT_ATOMS: atom_id res chain seq x y z
N MET A 1 8.53 -69.70 -29.74
CA MET A 1 9.06 -69.35 -31.06
C MET A 1 8.39 -68.07 -31.53
N ALA A 2 9.15 -66.99 -31.68
CA ALA A 2 8.93 -65.86 -32.59
C ALA A 2 10.00 -64.81 -32.29
N SER A 3 11.01 -64.75 -33.14
CA SER A 3 12.10 -63.78 -33.15
C SER A 3 11.68 -62.52 -33.91
N SER A 4 11.85 -61.33 -33.33
CA SER A 4 11.80 -60.06 -34.06
C SER A 4 13.21 -59.46 -34.15
N GLN A 5 13.74 -59.47 -35.37
CA GLN A 5 14.99 -58.81 -35.78
C GLN A 5 14.80 -57.28 -35.95
N PRO A 6 15.87 -56.48 -35.85
CA PRO A 6 15.83 -55.01 -35.74
C PRO A 6 15.91 -54.28 -37.10
N ILE A 7 15.36 -53.07 -37.18
CA ILE A 7 15.42 -52.18 -38.36
C ILE A 7 16.55 -51.15 -38.20
N PRO A 8 17.45 -50.97 -39.18
CA PRO A 8 18.60 -50.08 -39.08
C PRO A 8 18.39 -48.66 -39.65
N VAL A 9 19.36 -47.83 -39.27
CA VAL A 9 19.57 -46.38 -39.44
C VAL A 9 19.74 -45.96 -40.91
N THR A 10 19.17 -44.82 -41.31
CA THR A 10 19.55 -44.12 -42.55
C THR A 10 20.26 -42.80 -42.25
N ARG A 11 21.44 -42.66 -42.87
CA ARG A 11 22.34 -41.50 -42.84
C ARG A 11 22.29 -40.87 -44.23
N VAL A 12 21.99 -39.57 -44.34
CA VAL A 12 22.11 -38.84 -45.61
C VAL A 12 23.09 -37.69 -45.43
N ILE A 13 24.06 -37.66 -46.34
CA ILE A 13 25.24 -36.80 -46.37
C ILE A 13 24.93 -35.54 -47.19
N SER A 14 25.54 -34.43 -46.78
CA SER A 14 25.47 -33.06 -47.32
C SER A 14 25.88 -32.93 -48.80
N PRO A 15 25.56 -31.78 -49.42
CA PRO A 15 26.53 -31.15 -50.31
C PRO A 15 26.85 -29.69 -49.91
N SER A 16 28.10 -29.32 -50.16
CA SER A 16 28.65 -27.97 -50.34
C SER A 16 29.86 -28.15 -51.29
N PRO A 17 30.45 -27.12 -51.93
CA PRO A 17 30.12 -25.68 -51.98
C PRO A 17 30.16 -25.09 -53.43
N THR A 18 29.84 -23.80 -53.62
CA THR A 18 30.72 -22.84 -54.34
C THR A 18 30.27 -21.36 -54.14
N PRO A 19 31.19 -20.37 -54.22
CA PRO A 19 31.02 -18.97 -53.77
C PRO A 19 30.92 -17.94 -54.92
N THR A 20 30.94 -16.64 -54.58
CA THR A 20 30.89 -15.37 -55.37
C THR A 20 29.47 -14.87 -55.73
N GLU A 21 29.08 -13.59 -55.58
CA GLU A 21 29.82 -12.33 -55.63
C GLU A 21 29.09 -11.17 -54.87
N SER A 22 29.89 -10.19 -54.45
CA SER A 22 29.66 -8.80 -54.00
C SER A 22 28.26 -8.16 -53.90
N SER A 23 28.03 -7.49 -52.75
CA SER A 23 27.87 -6.03 -52.60
C SER A 23 26.64 -5.53 -51.79
N SER A 24 26.97 -4.61 -50.87
CA SER A 24 26.16 -3.51 -50.35
C SER A 24 25.22 -3.73 -49.14
N ALA A 25 25.61 -3.02 -48.06
CA ALA A 25 24.78 -2.16 -47.23
C ALA A 25 24.19 -2.68 -45.90
N ARG A 26 24.86 -2.18 -44.83
CA ARG A 26 24.32 -1.55 -43.61
C ARG A 26 23.83 -2.43 -42.44
N ASP A 27 24.71 -2.45 -41.44
CA ASP A 27 24.48 -2.12 -40.03
C ASP A 27 23.21 -2.63 -39.34
N SER A 28 23.39 -3.57 -38.41
CA SER A 28 22.62 -3.60 -37.15
C SER A 28 23.39 -4.28 -36.02
N TYR A 29 23.30 -3.63 -34.88
CA TYR A 29 24.07 -3.75 -33.66
C TYR A 29 23.75 -5.01 -32.80
N PHE A 30 24.79 -5.48 -32.12
CA PHE A 30 24.85 -6.27 -30.88
C PHE A 30 24.33 -7.73 -30.83
N SER A 31 25.29 -8.67 -30.79
CA SER A 31 25.17 -9.98 -30.14
C SER A 31 26.16 -10.09 -28.98
N SER A 32 25.67 -10.38 -27.78
CA SER A 32 26.45 -10.68 -26.58
C SER A 32 26.73 -12.18 -26.50
N THR A 33 27.98 -12.62 -26.59
CA THR A 33 28.41 -13.93 -26.06
C THR A 33 29.93 -13.96 -25.89
N THR A 34 30.43 -14.14 -24.66
CA THR A 34 31.60 -14.97 -24.31
C THR A 34 31.72 -14.99 -22.79
N LYS A 35 31.46 -16.11 -22.10
CA LYS A 35 32.32 -17.30 -21.85
C LYS A 35 33.22 -17.14 -20.60
N ASN A 36 32.99 -18.04 -19.64
CA ASN A 36 33.72 -18.22 -18.38
C ASN A 36 35.23 -18.35 -18.57
N ARG A 37 36.01 -17.69 -17.70
CA ARG A 37 37.42 -18.01 -17.49
C ARG A 37 37.78 -17.89 -16.00
N ASN A 38 38.08 -19.04 -15.39
CA ASN A 38 38.71 -19.16 -14.08
C ASN A 38 40.11 -18.54 -14.12
N GLY A 39 40.38 -17.60 -13.22
CA GLY A 39 41.69 -16.99 -13.03
C GLY A 39 41.88 -16.62 -11.55
N ARG A 40 42.68 -17.43 -10.86
CA ARG A 40 43.12 -17.25 -9.47
C ARG A 40 44.08 -16.05 -9.43
N VAL A 41 43.72 -14.99 -8.69
CA VAL A 41 44.59 -13.82 -8.47
C VAL A 41 45.01 -13.78 -7.01
N THR A 42 46.32 -13.89 -6.80
CA THR A 42 47.05 -13.80 -5.54
C THR A 42 47.26 -12.32 -5.17
N THR A 43 46.89 -11.91 -3.97
CA THR A 43 47.15 -10.57 -3.41
C THR A 43 48.54 -10.51 -2.75
N PRO A 44 49.34 -9.43 -2.91
CA PRO A 44 50.56 -9.25 -2.13
C PRO A 44 50.30 -8.67 -0.73
N ALA A 45 51.28 -8.86 0.17
CA ALA A 45 51.24 -8.63 1.62
C ALA A 45 51.25 -7.12 2.03
N PRO A 46 50.80 -6.77 3.25
CA PRO A 46 50.76 -5.39 3.72
C PRO A 46 52.11 -4.94 4.29
N ILE A 47 52.46 -3.67 4.04
CA ILE A 47 53.65 -2.99 4.57
C ILE A 47 53.32 -2.43 5.97
N GLN A 48 54.23 -2.68 6.92
CA GLN A 48 54.24 -2.10 8.28
C GLN A 48 54.98 -0.76 8.29
N GLU A 49 54.41 0.26 8.93
CA GLU A 49 55.16 1.43 9.41
C GLU A 49 54.70 1.83 10.82
N SER A 50 55.66 2.28 11.62
CA SER A 50 55.57 2.87 12.96
C SER A 50 56.81 3.76 13.13
N PRO A 51 56.91 4.63 14.16
CA PRO A 51 56.10 5.80 14.51
C PRO A 51 56.95 7.11 14.57
N GLU A 52 56.32 8.25 14.93
CA GLU A 52 56.87 9.50 15.56
C GLU A 52 57.02 10.84 14.80
N SER A 53 56.87 11.91 15.60
CA SER A 53 57.03 13.39 15.45
C SER A 53 55.82 14.20 14.92
N SER A 54 55.03 14.89 15.77
CA SER A 54 55.16 16.27 16.34
C SER A 54 55.34 17.36 15.26
N ASP A 55 54.51 18.39 15.07
CA ASP A 55 53.99 19.39 16.03
C ASP A 55 52.88 20.29 15.35
N PRO A 56 52.46 21.49 15.82
CA PRO A 56 51.06 21.75 16.20
C PRO A 56 50.39 22.98 15.52
N GLU A 57 49.07 22.98 15.28
CA GLU A 57 48.25 24.22 15.30
C GLU A 57 46.75 23.94 15.11
N SER A 58 45.96 24.24 16.13
CA SER A 58 44.55 24.71 16.07
C SER A 58 43.84 24.35 17.37
N SER A 59 44.07 25.20 18.36
CA SER A 59 43.32 25.26 19.60
C SER A 59 42.21 26.31 19.47
N ARG A 60 40.95 25.88 19.60
CA ARG A 60 39.72 26.60 20.06
C ARG A 60 38.52 25.76 19.58
N ALA A 61 37.56 25.29 20.37
CA ALA A 61 37.11 25.65 21.71
C ALA A 61 36.40 24.45 22.39
N ARG A 62 36.47 24.39 23.71
CA ARG A 62 35.56 23.65 24.63
C ARG A 62 34.47 24.63 25.12
N PRO A 63 33.37 24.25 25.85
CA PRO A 63 33.11 22.98 26.57
C PRO A 63 31.66 22.43 26.50
N ARG A 64 31.46 21.15 26.86
CA ARG A 64 30.64 20.76 28.03
C ARG A 64 30.63 19.25 28.21
N SER A 65 30.83 18.87 29.46
CA SER A 65 30.95 17.53 30.00
C SER A 65 29.58 16.94 30.34
N ARG A 66 29.44 15.62 30.17
CA ARG A 66 28.86 14.64 31.12
C ARG A 66 28.56 13.32 30.40
N SER A 67 29.40 12.32 30.61
CA SER A 67 29.06 10.91 30.42
C SER A 67 29.83 10.09 31.46
N PRO A 68 29.16 9.33 32.34
CA PRO A 68 29.83 8.59 33.39
C PRO A 68 30.53 7.34 32.84
N GLN A 69 31.74 7.10 33.35
CA GLN A 69 32.53 5.89 33.13
C GLN A 69 31.79 4.66 33.70
N ILE A 70 31.58 3.64 32.87
CA ILE A 70 31.27 2.29 33.35
C ILE A 70 32.56 1.48 33.31
N GLN A 71 32.96 0.99 34.49
CA GLN A 71 34.14 0.20 34.75
C GLN A 71 34.12 -1.13 34.00
N ARG A 72 35.24 -1.43 33.33
CA ARG A 72 35.56 -2.73 32.75
C ARG A 72 35.89 -3.69 33.91
N LYS A 73 35.03 -4.68 34.14
CA LYS A 73 35.34 -5.82 35.03
C LYS A 73 35.80 -6.99 34.17
N GLU A 74 37.09 -7.33 34.29
CA GLU A 74 37.63 -8.59 33.78
C GLU A 74 37.19 -9.74 34.68
N SER A 75 36.70 -10.83 34.09
CA SER A 75 36.89 -12.18 34.62
C SER A 75 36.48 -13.25 33.59
N SER A 76 37.48 -14.06 33.25
CA SER A 76 37.40 -15.53 33.23
C SER A 76 36.90 -16.27 31.98
N LYS A 77 37.90 -16.92 31.34
CA LYS A 77 37.91 -18.22 30.64
C LYS A 77 37.00 -18.40 29.40
N LYS A 78 37.64 -18.27 28.23
CA LYS A 78 37.21 -18.89 26.96
C LYS A 78 37.40 -20.41 27.02
N THR A 79 36.32 -21.17 27.00
CA THR A 79 36.33 -22.60 26.66
C THR A 79 36.10 -22.73 25.15
N THR A 80 37.01 -23.41 24.45
CA THR A 80 36.92 -23.74 23.03
C THR A 80 35.78 -24.73 22.78
N LYS A 81 34.77 -24.36 21.97
CA LYS A 81 33.74 -25.31 21.50
C LYS A 81 34.21 -25.99 20.21
N ALA A 82 34.23 -27.32 20.25
CA ALA A 82 34.46 -28.21 19.10
C ALA A 82 33.31 -28.10 18.07
N PRO A 83 33.52 -28.57 16.82
CA PRO A 83 32.49 -28.54 15.77
C PRO A 83 31.32 -29.47 16.13
N PRO A 84 30.07 -29.14 15.78
CA PRO A 84 28.92 -30.01 16.10
C PRO A 84 28.95 -31.28 15.24
N GLU A 85 28.73 -32.41 15.90
CA GLU A 85 28.52 -33.72 15.26
C GLU A 85 27.22 -33.75 14.44
N PRO A 86 27.14 -34.59 13.38
CA PRO A 86 25.94 -34.70 12.56
C PRO A 86 24.79 -35.35 13.34
N ILE A 87 23.66 -34.64 13.39
CA ILE A 87 22.42 -35.07 14.02
C ILE A 87 21.89 -36.32 13.30
N LYS A 88 21.81 -37.45 14.04
CA LYS A 88 21.03 -38.62 13.65
C LYS A 88 19.54 -38.26 13.77
N THR A 89 18.79 -38.41 12.68
CA THR A 89 17.35 -38.19 12.64
C THR A 89 16.62 -39.47 13.00
N ASP A 90 16.24 -39.63 14.27
CA ASP A 90 15.21 -40.58 14.67
C ASP A 90 13.87 -39.84 14.75
N GLY A 91 12.88 -40.37 14.00
CA GLY A 91 11.64 -39.70 13.64
C GLY A 91 10.62 -39.58 14.78
N HIS A 92 10.85 -38.66 15.72
CA HIS A 92 9.80 -38.17 16.61
C HIS A 92 9.80 -36.64 16.67
N LEU A 93 8.63 -36.06 16.40
CA LEU A 93 8.40 -34.61 16.37
C LEU A 93 8.35 -34.07 17.81
N ASP A 94 9.34 -33.24 18.16
CA ASP A 94 9.38 -32.48 19.41
C ASP A 94 8.62 -31.14 19.21
N PRO A 95 7.51 -30.86 19.92
CA PRO A 95 6.66 -29.69 19.67
C PRO A 95 7.24 -28.37 20.20
N SER A 96 8.42 -28.40 20.81
CA SER A 96 9.02 -27.26 21.51
C SER A 96 9.90 -26.35 20.65
N SER A 97 10.18 -26.70 19.38
CA SER A 97 11.07 -25.95 18.49
C SER A 97 10.35 -24.97 17.53
N ALA A 98 9.04 -24.74 17.71
CA ALA A 98 8.29 -23.76 16.92
C ALA A 98 8.61 -22.32 17.35
N GLY A 99 9.82 -21.85 17.02
CA GLY A 99 10.16 -20.44 17.03
C GLY A 99 9.15 -19.66 16.18
N MET A 100 8.46 -18.73 16.83
CA MET A 100 7.43 -17.86 16.26
C MET A 100 8.08 -16.90 15.26
N GLY A 101 7.82 -17.12 13.98
CA GLY A 101 8.41 -16.43 12.84
C GLY A 101 7.99 -17.06 11.52
N SER A 102 8.58 -16.64 10.40
CA SER A 102 8.29 -17.10 9.01
C SER A 102 8.07 -18.63 8.85
N SER A 103 8.68 -19.43 9.71
CA SER A 103 8.49 -20.88 9.87
C SER A 103 7.07 -21.32 10.21
N TYR A 104 6.36 -20.60 11.09
CA TYR A 104 4.98 -20.91 11.49
C TYR A 104 4.00 -20.72 10.31
N TRP A 105 4.18 -19.65 9.54
CA TRP A 105 3.39 -19.35 8.35
C TRP A 105 3.61 -20.34 7.20
N ARG A 106 4.82 -20.94 7.10
CA ARG A 106 5.07 -22.06 6.17
C ARG A 106 4.24 -23.31 6.50
N ASN A 107 3.91 -23.52 7.77
CA ASN A 107 3.23 -24.74 8.21
C ASN A 107 1.70 -24.62 8.20
N LEU A 108 1.14 -23.41 8.36
CA LEU A 108 -0.31 -23.18 8.39
C LEU A 108 -0.99 -23.20 7.00
N SER A 109 -0.22 -23.13 5.91
CA SER A 109 -0.73 -23.02 4.53
C SER A 109 -0.71 -24.32 3.70
N ARG A 110 -0.57 -25.48 4.35
CA ARG A 110 -0.61 -26.78 3.68
C ARG A 110 -2.06 -27.24 3.46
N SER A 111 -2.73 -26.72 2.43
CA SER A 111 -3.59 -27.60 1.64
C SER A 111 -2.67 -28.39 0.71
N PRO A 112 -2.61 -29.73 0.83
CA PRO A 112 -1.69 -30.51 0.02
C PRO A 112 -2.25 -30.59 -1.39
N SER A 113 -1.68 -29.80 -2.31
CA SER A 113 -1.69 -30.24 -3.70
C SER A 113 -0.77 -31.48 -3.77
N PRO A 114 -1.25 -32.62 -4.29
CA PRO A 114 -0.52 -33.89 -4.23
C PRO A 114 0.76 -33.89 -5.08
N LEU A 115 1.01 -32.82 -5.84
CA LEU A 115 2.19 -32.63 -6.66
C LEU A 115 2.71 -31.21 -6.45
N GLY A 116 3.66 -31.04 -5.53
CA GLY A 116 4.38 -29.78 -5.31
C GLY A 116 5.32 -29.42 -6.47
N LEU A 117 4.81 -29.33 -7.70
CA LEU A 117 5.61 -29.29 -8.93
C LEU A 117 5.50 -28.01 -9.76
N ILE A 118 4.76 -26.98 -9.33
CA ILE A 118 4.68 -25.73 -10.10
C ILE A 118 5.28 -24.57 -9.29
N PRO A 119 6.53 -24.13 -9.60
CA PRO A 119 7.19 -22.97 -8.97
C PRO A 119 6.32 -21.71 -8.94
N LEU A 120 5.42 -21.57 -9.95
CA LEU A 120 4.45 -20.50 -10.09
C LEU A 120 3.61 -20.26 -8.82
N HIS A 121 3.18 -21.30 -8.10
CA HIS A 121 2.35 -21.10 -6.90
C HIS A 121 3.16 -20.47 -5.74
N ARG A 122 4.48 -20.70 -5.68
CA ARG A 122 5.33 -20.06 -4.67
C ARG A 122 5.51 -18.58 -4.99
N GLU A 123 5.84 -18.27 -6.25
CA GLU A 123 5.99 -16.90 -6.73
C GLU A 123 4.67 -16.12 -6.59
N TRP A 124 3.55 -16.73 -6.96
CA TRP A 124 2.22 -16.13 -6.85
C TRP A 124 1.85 -15.83 -5.39
N ARG A 125 2.11 -16.77 -4.47
CA ARG A 125 1.92 -16.53 -3.03
C ARG A 125 2.79 -15.39 -2.52
N THR A 126 4.08 -15.36 -2.89
CA THR A 126 4.97 -14.26 -2.48
C THR A 126 4.52 -12.93 -3.06
N PHE A 127 3.99 -12.91 -4.28
CA PHE A 127 3.44 -11.73 -4.92
C PHE A 127 2.19 -11.22 -4.20
N ILE A 128 1.26 -12.11 -3.85
CA ILE A 128 0.03 -11.81 -3.11
C ILE A 128 0.34 -11.18 -1.75
N HIS A 129 1.26 -11.78 -0.99
CA HIS A 129 1.65 -11.23 0.32
C HIS A 129 2.39 -9.90 0.16
N ARG A 130 3.35 -9.82 -0.77
CA ARG A 130 4.13 -8.60 -0.99
C ARG A 130 3.26 -7.41 -1.40
N HIS A 131 2.20 -7.64 -2.16
CA HIS A 131 1.29 -6.60 -2.62
C HIS A 131 0.04 -6.45 -1.77
N GLU A 132 -0.10 -7.22 -0.67
CA GLU A 132 -1.25 -7.19 0.23
C GLU A 132 -2.59 -7.32 -0.51
N ILE A 133 -2.65 -8.20 -1.52
CA ILE A 133 -3.77 -8.25 -2.47
C ILE A 133 -5.13 -8.49 -1.80
N PRO A 134 -5.29 -9.44 -0.86
CA PRO A 134 -6.61 -9.70 -0.27
C PRO A 134 -7.12 -8.49 0.53
N ARG A 135 -6.25 -7.83 1.30
CA ARG A 135 -6.56 -6.59 2.01
C ARG A 135 -7.00 -5.51 1.04
N LYS A 136 -6.26 -5.28 -0.04
CA LYS A 136 -6.60 -4.26 -1.04
C LYS A 136 -7.89 -4.57 -1.77
N ALA A 137 -8.14 -5.84 -2.10
CA ALA A 137 -9.38 -6.26 -2.74
C ALA A 137 -10.58 -5.98 -1.82
N LEU A 138 -10.48 -6.33 -0.54
CA LEU A 138 -11.48 -5.97 0.47
C LEU A 138 -11.65 -4.45 0.53
N HIS A 139 -10.56 -3.70 0.62
CA HIS A 139 -10.57 -2.24 0.71
C HIS A 139 -11.24 -1.56 -0.50
N VAL A 140 -10.92 -2.00 -1.74
CA VAL A 140 -11.54 -1.51 -2.99
C VAL A 140 -13.02 -1.93 -3.08
N SER A 141 -13.36 -3.15 -2.64
CA SER A 141 -14.73 -3.66 -2.70
C SER A 141 -15.71 -2.82 -1.90
N ILE A 142 -15.25 -2.20 -0.81
CA ILE A 142 -16.11 -1.35 0.02
C ILE A 142 -16.57 -0.12 -0.75
N GLY A 143 -15.75 0.48 -1.61
CA GLY A 143 -16.18 1.59 -2.46
C GLY A 143 -17.32 1.20 -3.40
N PHE A 144 -17.25 0.01 -4.01
CA PHE A 144 -18.36 -0.52 -4.81
C PHE A 144 -19.60 -0.82 -3.97
N PHE A 145 -19.42 -1.37 -2.76
CA PHE A 145 -20.52 -1.61 -1.83
C PHE A 145 -21.22 -0.30 -1.42
N THR A 146 -20.46 0.76 -1.14
CA THR A 146 -21.00 2.09 -0.84
C THR A 146 -21.80 2.66 -2.01
N LEU A 147 -21.30 2.52 -3.24
CA LEU A 147 -22.07 2.92 -4.43
C LEU A 147 -23.34 2.09 -4.61
N GLY A 148 -23.29 0.79 -4.33
CA GLY A 148 -24.46 -0.09 -4.35
C GLY A 148 -25.54 0.35 -3.36
N LEU A 149 -25.15 0.66 -2.12
CA LEU A 149 -26.06 1.19 -1.09
C LEU A 149 -26.67 2.54 -1.49
N PHE A 150 -25.85 3.41 -2.09
CA PHE A 150 -26.31 4.70 -2.58
C PHE A 150 -27.35 4.56 -3.69
N VAL A 151 -27.10 3.70 -4.69
CA VAL A 151 -28.04 3.43 -5.79
C VAL A 151 -29.31 2.73 -5.28
N SER A 152 -29.23 1.92 -4.22
CA SER A 152 -30.42 1.32 -3.60
C SER A 152 -31.26 2.30 -2.77
N GLY A 153 -30.84 3.57 -2.63
CA GLY A 153 -31.58 4.59 -1.89
C GLY A 153 -31.42 4.51 -0.37
N ALA A 154 -30.39 3.84 0.11
CA ALA A 154 -30.12 3.78 1.55
C ALA A 154 -29.61 5.14 2.04
N GLN A 155 -30.34 5.76 2.96
CA GLN A 155 -29.94 7.03 3.57
C GLN A 155 -28.85 6.83 4.63
N THR A 156 -28.05 7.86 4.88
CA THR A 156 -26.92 7.80 5.84
C THR A 156 -27.40 7.45 7.25
N SER A 157 -28.57 7.95 7.64
CA SER A 157 -29.26 7.69 8.92
C SER A 157 -29.58 6.22 9.16
N ALA A 158 -29.80 5.43 8.09
CA ALA A 158 -30.02 3.99 8.19
C ALA A 158 -28.71 3.20 8.27
N ILE A 159 -27.59 3.77 7.78
CA ILE A 159 -26.31 3.07 7.64
C ILE A 159 -25.39 3.30 8.83
N HIS A 160 -25.29 4.53 9.35
CA HIS A 160 -24.34 4.83 10.42
C HIS A 160 -24.66 4.11 11.75
N PRO A 161 -25.93 3.87 12.17
CA PRO A 161 -26.22 3.12 13.38
C PRO A 161 -25.75 1.65 13.33
N PRO A 162 -26.11 0.81 12.33
CA PRO A 162 -25.63 -0.56 12.28
C PRO A 162 -24.11 -0.64 12.12
N LEU A 163 -23.49 0.34 11.44
CA LEU A 163 -22.03 0.41 11.34
C LEU A 163 -21.38 0.60 12.72
N LEU A 164 -21.93 1.49 13.56
CA LEU A 164 -21.49 1.68 14.95
C LEU A 164 -21.75 0.43 15.80
N THR A 165 -22.92 -0.19 15.64
CA THR A 165 -23.28 -1.44 16.33
C THR A 165 -22.33 -2.57 15.97
N ALA A 166 -21.80 -2.63 14.74
CA ALA A 166 -20.80 -3.60 14.32
C ALA A 166 -19.38 -3.23 14.83
N LEU A 167 -19.03 -1.94 14.88
CA LEU A 167 -17.73 -1.46 15.36
C LEU A 167 -17.46 -1.89 16.81
N ILE A 168 -18.45 -1.79 17.70
CA ILE A 168 -18.29 -2.12 19.13
C ILE A 168 -17.82 -3.57 19.36
N PRO A 169 -18.51 -4.63 18.89
CA PRO A 169 -18.07 -6.01 19.08
C PRO A 169 -16.79 -6.32 18.30
N ILE A 170 -16.58 -5.74 17.11
CA ILE A 170 -15.32 -5.92 16.36
C ILE A 170 -14.14 -5.38 17.17
N PHE A 171 -14.27 -4.18 17.73
CA PHE A 171 -13.27 -3.60 18.61
C PHE A 171 -13.05 -4.44 19.87
N ALA A 172 -14.12 -4.91 20.51
CA ALA A 172 -14.02 -5.73 21.71
C ALA A 172 -13.27 -7.05 21.45
N ILE A 173 -13.54 -7.72 20.32
CA ILE A 173 -12.81 -8.94 19.91
C ILE A 173 -11.34 -8.61 19.63
N ASP A 174 -11.07 -7.50 18.94
CA ASP A 174 -9.70 -7.08 18.61
C ASP A 174 -8.91 -6.70 19.86
N PHE A 175 -9.55 -6.11 20.86
CA PHE A 175 -8.97 -5.85 22.15
C PHE A 175 -8.69 -7.15 22.91
N ALA A 176 -9.68 -8.05 23.00
CA ALA A 176 -9.54 -9.32 23.71
C ALA A 176 -8.41 -10.20 23.12
N ARG A 177 -8.24 -10.23 21.79
CA ARG A 177 -7.17 -11.01 21.16
C ARG A 177 -5.77 -10.49 21.52
N MET A 178 -5.60 -9.18 21.75
CA MET A 178 -4.29 -8.61 22.12
C MET A 178 -3.86 -9.04 23.52
N HIS A 179 -4.84 -9.34 24.39
CA HIS A 179 -4.59 -9.80 25.76
C HIS A 179 -4.63 -11.32 25.92
N TYR A 180 -5.15 -12.07 24.94
CA TYR A 180 -5.31 -13.52 25.03
C TYR A 180 -4.67 -14.28 23.84
N PRO A 181 -3.45 -14.84 24.01
CA PRO A 181 -2.70 -15.47 22.93
C PRO A 181 -3.42 -16.60 22.17
N PRO A 182 -4.23 -17.47 22.80
CA PRO A 182 -5.00 -18.48 22.08
C PRO A 182 -6.04 -17.87 21.12
N LEU A 183 -6.74 -16.82 21.55
CA LEU A 183 -7.68 -16.10 20.69
C LEU A 183 -6.95 -15.39 19.56
N ASN A 184 -5.76 -14.81 19.80
CA ASN A 184 -4.97 -14.23 18.72
C ASN A 184 -4.59 -15.28 17.66
N ARG A 185 -4.18 -16.48 18.07
CA ARG A 185 -3.86 -17.57 17.12
C ARG A 185 -5.06 -17.97 16.28
N LEU A 186 -6.26 -18.06 16.87
CA LEU A 186 -7.49 -18.34 16.14
C LEU A 186 -7.83 -17.20 15.18
N TYR A 187 -7.75 -15.95 15.65
CA TYR A 187 -8.02 -14.77 14.85
C TYR A 187 -7.10 -14.69 13.64
N ILE A 188 -5.79 -14.84 13.83
CA ILE A 188 -4.78 -14.84 12.76
C ILE A 188 -5.04 -15.99 11.77
N ARG A 189 -5.48 -17.17 12.25
CA ARG A 189 -5.81 -18.31 11.38
C ARG A 189 -7.02 -18.02 10.49
N LEU A 190 -8.02 -17.30 11.00
CA LEU A 190 -9.26 -17.01 10.27
C LEU A 190 -9.14 -15.76 9.39
N LEU A 191 -8.49 -14.70 9.89
CA LEU A 191 -8.52 -13.36 9.30
C LEU A 191 -7.14 -12.84 8.86
N GLY A 192 -6.07 -13.58 9.14
CA GLY A 192 -4.69 -13.14 8.86
C GLY A 192 -4.40 -12.84 7.38
N ALA A 193 -5.18 -13.38 6.44
CA ALA A 193 -5.06 -13.05 5.02
C ALA A 193 -5.37 -11.58 4.71
N PHE A 194 -6.17 -10.91 5.54
CA PHE A 194 -6.58 -9.50 5.37
C PHE A 194 -5.78 -8.53 6.23
N MET A 195 -4.96 -9.03 7.15
CA MET A 195 -4.21 -8.23 8.12
C MET A 195 -2.80 -7.88 7.61
N ARG A 196 -2.28 -6.74 8.04
CA ARG A 196 -0.84 -6.43 7.90
C ARG A 196 -0.02 -7.18 8.97
N GLU A 197 1.25 -7.41 8.70
CA GLU A 197 2.15 -8.12 9.64
C GLU A 197 2.23 -7.43 11.01
N SER A 198 2.26 -6.09 11.03
CA SER A 198 2.26 -5.31 12.28
C SER A 198 0.96 -5.45 13.08
N GLU A 199 -0.17 -5.73 12.43
CA GLU A 199 -1.49 -5.85 13.07
C GLU A 199 -1.70 -7.22 13.73
N ALA A 200 -0.80 -8.18 13.47
CA ALA A 200 -0.86 -9.51 14.07
C ALA A 200 -0.47 -9.50 15.55
N HIS A 201 0.41 -8.58 15.95
CA HIS A 201 1.01 -8.56 17.28
C HIS A 201 1.17 -7.18 17.91
N ASP A 202 1.38 -6.12 17.12
CA ASP A 202 1.80 -4.82 17.66
C ASP A 202 0.70 -3.75 17.57
N LYS A 203 -0.28 -3.93 16.69
CA LYS A 203 -1.32 -2.93 16.39
C LYS A 203 -2.71 -3.57 16.31
N TYR A 204 -3.72 -2.76 16.61
CA TYR A 204 -5.11 -3.10 16.33
C TYR A 204 -5.37 -3.27 14.83
N ASN A 205 -6.38 -4.06 14.46
CA ASN A 205 -6.72 -4.32 13.07
C ASN A 205 -7.22 -3.03 12.39
N GLY A 206 -6.69 -2.75 11.18
CA GLY A 206 -7.05 -1.57 10.40
C GLY A 206 -8.54 -1.49 10.01
N VAL A 207 -9.30 -2.60 10.11
CA VAL A 207 -10.76 -2.61 9.95
C VAL A 207 -11.45 -1.69 10.99
N ILE A 208 -10.93 -1.60 12.21
CA ILE A 208 -11.49 -0.73 13.26
C ILE A 208 -11.39 0.73 12.82
N SER A 209 -10.20 1.15 12.41
CA SER A 209 -9.94 2.51 11.93
C SER A 209 -10.77 2.83 10.69
N TYR A 210 -10.93 1.86 9.77
CA TYR A 210 -11.79 1.99 8.60
C TYR A 210 -13.24 2.24 8.98
N LEU A 211 -13.81 1.39 9.84
CA LEU A 211 -15.20 1.50 10.30
C LEU A 211 -15.44 2.81 11.05
N ALA A 212 -14.50 3.22 11.90
CA ALA A 212 -14.57 4.48 12.62
C ALA A 212 -14.54 5.69 11.68
N GLY A 213 -13.66 5.68 10.66
CA GLY A 213 -13.57 6.73 9.65
C GLY A 213 -14.85 6.81 8.80
N ALA A 214 -15.36 5.67 8.32
CA ALA A 214 -16.61 5.60 7.58
C ALA A 214 -17.80 6.06 8.42
N TRP A 215 -17.88 5.66 9.69
CA TRP A 215 -18.92 6.11 10.61
C TRP A 215 -18.87 7.62 10.82
N ALA A 216 -17.67 8.20 11.04
CA ALA A 216 -17.51 9.63 11.27
C ALA A 216 -18.02 10.45 10.09
N VAL A 217 -17.61 10.11 8.86
CA VAL A 217 -18.08 10.85 7.68
C VAL A 217 -19.57 10.65 7.41
N LEU A 218 -20.12 9.45 7.61
CA LEU A 218 -21.55 9.20 7.46
C LEU A 218 -22.40 9.95 8.51
N ARG A 219 -21.85 10.20 9.70
CA ARG A 219 -22.56 10.87 10.78
C ARG A 219 -22.49 12.39 10.70
N PHE A 220 -21.37 12.94 10.24
CA PHE A 220 -21.09 14.38 10.33
C PHE A 220 -21.04 15.10 8.98
N CYS A 221 -20.92 14.38 7.86
CA CYS A 221 -20.89 14.99 6.54
C CYS A 221 -22.24 14.83 5.83
N PRO A 222 -22.57 15.77 4.92
CA PRO A 222 -23.62 15.58 3.91
C PRO A 222 -23.42 14.29 3.11
N LYS A 223 -24.53 13.76 2.59
CA LYS A 223 -24.58 12.42 1.99
C LYS A 223 -23.58 12.24 0.84
N ASP A 224 -23.48 13.21 -0.06
CA ASP A 224 -22.55 13.20 -1.18
C ASP A 224 -21.09 13.23 -0.73
N ILE A 225 -20.76 14.09 0.23
CA ILE A 225 -19.41 14.18 0.81
C ILE A 225 -19.05 12.91 1.56
N ALA A 226 -19.98 12.30 2.28
CA ALA A 226 -19.77 11.05 3.01
C ALA A 226 -19.45 9.89 2.05
N VAL A 227 -20.23 9.73 0.98
CA VAL A 227 -19.98 8.72 -0.06
C VAL A 227 -18.62 8.97 -0.71
N MET A 228 -18.33 10.21 -1.09
CA MET A 228 -17.04 10.57 -1.69
C MET A 228 -15.87 10.30 -0.77
N SER A 229 -15.97 10.64 0.51
CA SER A 229 -14.90 10.38 1.49
C SER A 229 -14.59 8.90 1.64
N ILE A 230 -15.60 8.03 1.60
CA ILE A 230 -15.42 6.58 1.61
C ILE A 230 -14.81 6.08 0.30
N LEU A 231 -15.19 6.64 -0.85
CA LEU A 231 -14.57 6.31 -2.15
C LEU A 231 -13.11 6.74 -2.21
N LEU A 232 -12.76 7.91 -1.67
CA LEU A 232 -11.38 8.37 -1.61
C LEU A 232 -10.55 7.47 -0.70
N LEU A 233 -11.06 7.10 0.47
CA LEU A 233 -10.43 6.07 1.31
C LEU A 233 -10.26 4.76 0.54
N SER A 234 -11.31 4.26 -0.12
CA SER A 234 -11.29 2.95 -0.76
C SER A 234 -10.38 2.89 -1.99
N TRP A 235 -10.57 3.78 -2.95
CA TRP A 235 -9.90 3.71 -4.24
C TRP A 235 -8.59 4.50 -4.26
N CYS A 236 -8.52 5.66 -3.59
CA CYS A 236 -7.31 6.48 -3.63
C CYS A 236 -6.20 5.94 -2.73
N ASP A 237 -6.50 5.42 -1.53
CA ASP A 237 -5.47 4.75 -0.68
C ASP A 237 -4.88 3.51 -1.38
N THR A 238 -5.73 2.72 -2.02
CA THR A 238 -5.30 1.52 -2.73
C THR A 238 -4.46 1.86 -3.96
N ALA A 239 -4.82 2.91 -4.70
CA ALA A 239 -4.01 3.45 -5.79
C ALA A 239 -2.67 4.01 -5.28
N ALA A 240 -2.70 4.87 -4.26
CA ALA A 240 -1.53 5.51 -3.67
C ALA A 240 -0.50 4.49 -3.17
N SER A 241 -0.97 3.50 -2.42
CA SER A 241 -0.10 2.46 -1.88
C SER A 241 0.39 1.47 -2.95
N THR A 242 -0.36 1.27 -4.04
CA THR A 242 0.05 0.39 -5.15
C THR A 242 1.11 1.08 -6.01
N PHE A 243 0.83 2.27 -6.52
CA PHE A 243 1.78 3.03 -7.34
C PHE A 243 2.95 3.58 -6.53
N GLY A 244 2.75 3.88 -5.24
CA GLY A 244 3.84 4.24 -4.33
C GLY A 244 4.84 3.10 -4.10
N ARG A 245 4.39 1.83 -4.08
CA ARG A 245 5.30 0.68 -4.00
C ARG A 245 5.96 0.33 -5.34
N LEU A 246 5.26 0.52 -6.45
CA LEU A 246 5.77 0.26 -7.80
C LEU A 246 6.81 1.30 -8.23
N TRP A 247 6.46 2.59 -8.09
CA TRP A 247 7.21 3.71 -8.67
C TRP A 247 7.77 4.69 -7.64
N GLY A 248 7.43 4.57 -6.36
CA GLY A 248 7.88 5.52 -5.34
C GLY A 248 9.39 5.59 -5.13
N ARG A 249 10.16 4.60 -5.61
CA ARG A 249 11.63 4.63 -5.64
C ARG A 249 12.22 5.59 -6.69
N TYR A 250 11.44 5.92 -7.72
CA TYR A 250 11.86 6.76 -8.84
C TYR A 250 11.40 8.22 -8.68
N THR A 251 10.56 8.50 -7.69
CA THR A 251 10.01 9.83 -7.46
C THR A 251 10.45 10.39 -6.11
N PRO A 252 10.49 11.72 -5.95
CA PRO A 252 10.74 12.33 -4.65
C PRO A 252 9.80 11.81 -3.56
N ARG A 253 10.31 11.72 -2.33
CA ARG A 253 9.50 11.38 -1.16
C ARG A 253 8.81 12.65 -0.69
N VAL A 254 7.48 12.62 -0.61
CA VAL A 254 6.68 13.69 -0.01
C VAL A 254 6.87 13.67 1.50
N ARG A 255 6.95 12.47 2.07
CA ARG A 255 7.17 12.23 3.50
C ARG A 255 7.82 10.87 3.72
N LYS A 256 8.32 10.60 4.92
CA LYS A 256 8.75 9.25 5.33
C LYS A 256 7.61 8.25 5.10
N GLY A 257 7.79 7.36 4.12
CA GLY A 257 6.80 6.32 3.76
C GLY A 257 5.82 6.70 2.65
N LYS A 258 5.72 7.99 2.26
CA LYS A 258 4.83 8.47 1.19
C LYS A 258 5.65 9.04 0.03
N SER A 259 5.27 8.71 -1.20
CA SER A 259 6.01 9.08 -2.42
C SER A 259 5.16 9.96 -3.33
N LEU A 260 5.81 10.80 -4.12
CA LEU A 260 5.11 11.64 -5.10
C LEU A 260 4.32 10.79 -6.11
N ALA A 261 4.85 9.64 -6.53
CA ALA A 261 4.10 8.69 -7.36
C ALA A 261 2.76 8.26 -6.72
N GLY A 262 2.77 7.94 -5.43
CA GLY A 262 1.56 7.58 -4.68
C GLY A 262 0.58 8.75 -4.57
N THR A 263 1.08 9.96 -4.29
CA THR A 263 0.26 11.18 -4.20
C THR A 263 -0.38 11.55 -5.54
N ILE A 264 0.35 11.44 -6.66
CA ILE A 264 -0.21 11.67 -8.00
C ILE A 264 -1.25 10.60 -8.34
N ALA A 265 -1.02 9.34 -7.96
CA ALA A 265 -2.02 8.29 -8.13
C ALA A 265 -3.29 8.58 -7.33
N ALA A 266 -3.17 9.00 -6.06
CA ALA A 266 -4.30 9.43 -5.25
C ALA A 266 -5.08 10.59 -5.91
N PHE A 267 -4.35 11.58 -6.45
CA PHE A 267 -4.95 12.70 -7.18
C PHE A 267 -5.78 12.22 -8.37
N ILE A 268 -5.17 11.46 -9.29
CA ILE A 268 -5.84 11.00 -10.51
C ILE A 268 -7.03 10.10 -10.17
N THR A 269 -6.86 9.16 -9.24
CA THR A 269 -7.95 8.28 -8.82
C THR A 269 -9.06 9.05 -8.12
N GLY A 270 -8.75 10.12 -7.38
CA GLY A 270 -9.75 10.98 -6.75
C GLY A 270 -10.58 11.78 -7.76
N VAL A 271 -9.93 12.29 -8.83
CA VAL A 271 -10.64 12.92 -9.96
C VAL A 271 -11.58 11.91 -10.63
N ILE A 272 -11.09 10.70 -10.90
CA ILE A 272 -11.91 9.64 -11.52
C ILE A 272 -13.08 9.27 -10.61
N ALA A 273 -12.85 9.10 -9.31
CA ALA A 273 -13.89 8.76 -8.34
C ALA A 273 -14.99 9.83 -8.30
N ALA A 274 -14.60 11.11 -8.33
CA ALA A 274 -15.54 12.24 -8.35
C ALA A 274 -16.37 12.28 -9.64
N VAL A 275 -15.76 12.02 -10.80
CA VAL A 275 -16.49 11.89 -12.07
C VAL A 275 -17.45 10.70 -12.02
N VAL A 276 -16.99 9.54 -11.56
CA VAL A 276 -17.86 8.36 -11.41
C VAL A 276 -19.04 8.67 -10.49
N PHE A 277 -18.82 9.34 -9.36
CA PHE A 277 -19.91 9.64 -8.45
C PHE A 277 -20.84 10.74 -8.97
N TRP A 278 -20.37 11.97 -9.16
CA TRP A 278 -21.25 13.11 -9.48
C TRP A 278 -21.73 13.17 -10.93
N VAL A 279 -20.98 12.63 -11.90
CA VAL A 279 -21.39 12.68 -13.32
C VAL A 279 -22.14 11.41 -13.72
N ILE A 280 -21.72 10.25 -13.21
CA ILE A 280 -22.30 8.97 -13.61
C ILE A 280 -23.35 8.54 -12.59
N ILE A 281 -23.00 8.32 -11.33
CA ILE A 281 -23.90 7.64 -10.39
C ILE A 281 -25.00 8.56 -9.82
N ALA A 282 -24.65 9.75 -9.33
CA ALA A 282 -25.58 10.66 -8.66
C ALA A 282 -26.80 11.07 -9.52
N PRO A 283 -26.65 11.38 -10.83
CA PRO A 283 -27.79 11.73 -11.67
C PRO A 283 -28.73 10.56 -12.00
N ARG A 284 -28.33 9.31 -11.72
CA ARG A 284 -29.16 8.12 -11.97
C ARG A 284 -30.15 7.84 -10.84
N VAL A 285 -30.02 8.54 -9.72
CA VAL A 285 -30.85 8.36 -8.52
C VAL A 285 -31.96 9.43 -8.49
N PRO A 286 -33.19 9.12 -8.05
CA PRO A 286 -34.27 10.10 -7.96
C PRO A 286 -33.90 11.31 -7.10
N ALA A 287 -34.17 12.52 -7.61
CA ALA A 287 -33.86 13.76 -6.91
C ALA A 287 -34.62 13.90 -5.56
N GLU A 288 -35.77 13.24 -5.42
CA GLU A 288 -36.58 13.21 -4.21
C GLU A 288 -35.81 12.68 -3.00
N TRP A 289 -34.85 11.79 -3.22
CA TRP A 289 -34.04 11.19 -2.15
C TRP A 289 -32.99 12.16 -1.61
N ASN A 290 -32.75 13.30 -2.28
CA ASN A 290 -31.75 14.29 -1.93
C ASN A 290 -32.41 15.57 -1.42
N THR A 291 -33.28 15.44 -0.41
CA THR A 291 -34.05 16.54 0.16
C THR A 291 -33.90 16.63 1.68
N GLY A 292 -34.07 17.84 2.23
CA GLY A 292 -33.98 18.08 3.67
C GLY A 292 -32.62 17.72 4.26
N ILE A 293 -32.61 16.88 5.31
CA ILE A 293 -31.39 16.44 6.00
C ILE A 293 -30.46 15.62 5.07
N ASP A 294 -31.02 14.98 4.04
CA ASP A 294 -30.28 14.14 3.10
C ASP A 294 -29.89 14.89 1.82
N ALA A 295 -30.00 16.23 1.81
CA ALA A 295 -29.59 17.07 0.69
C ALA A 295 -28.07 16.99 0.45
N PHE A 296 -27.71 17.15 -0.82
CA PHE A 296 -26.31 17.21 -1.23
C PHE A 296 -25.71 18.57 -0.92
N ALA A 297 -24.42 18.57 -0.59
CA ALA A 297 -23.63 19.79 -0.52
C ALA A 297 -23.38 20.39 -1.91
N TYR A 298 -23.25 19.53 -2.93
CA TYR A 298 -23.09 19.97 -4.32
C TYR A 298 -24.42 19.99 -5.06
N ASP A 299 -24.87 21.19 -5.44
CA ASP A 299 -26.11 21.46 -6.18
C ASP A 299 -25.89 21.61 -7.71
N GLY A 300 -24.67 21.42 -8.20
CA GLY A 300 -24.32 21.66 -9.61
C GLY A 300 -23.82 23.08 -9.91
N THR A 301 -23.73 23.93 -8.89
CA THR A 301 -23.23 25.30 -9.00
C THR A 301 -22.10 25.56 -8.00
N LEU A 302 -21.19 26.45 -8.36
CA LEU A 302 -20.13 26.94 -7.50
C LEU A 302 -20.08 28.46 -7.65
N SER A 303 -20.03 29.18 -6.54
CA SER A 303 -19.97 30.63 -6.52
C SER A 303 -18.89 31.15 -5.59
N LEU A 304 -18.28 32.28 -5.93
CA LEU A 304 -17.28 32.89 -5.05
C LEU A 304 -17.92 33.40 -3.75
N PRO A 305 -17.22 33.40 -2.61
CA PRO A 305 -17.74 33.95 -1.37
C PRO A 305 -17.99 35.46 -1.47
N PRO A 306 -18.96 36.03 -0.73
CA PRO A 306 -19.36 37.44 -0.84
C PRO A 306 -18.21 38.43 -0.70
N MET A 307 -17.26 38.14 0.20
CA MET A 307 -16.07 38.96 0.41
C MET A 307 -15.20 39.05 -0.85
N ALA A 308 -15.03 37.94 -1.58
CA ALA A 308 -14.27 37.92 -2.82
C ALA A 308 -15.03 38.61 -3.97
N ARG A 309 -16.36 38.43 -4.04
CA ARG A 309 -17.21 39.13 -5.02
C ARG A 309 -17.10 40.65 -4.87
N ASN A 310 -17.18 41.15 -3.62
CA ASN A 310 -17.08 42.57 -3.31
C ASN A 310 -15.71 43.15 -3.66
N LEU A 311 -14.63 42.40 -3.44
CA LEU A 311 -13.27 42.81 -3.81
C LEU A 311 -13.06 42.89 -5.32
N LEU A 312 -13.67 41.97 -6.08
CA LEU A 312 -13.58 41.93 -7.54
C LEU A 312 -14.59 42.86 -8.24
N GLY A 313 -15.55 43.41 -7.50
CA GLY A 313 -16.66 44.19 -8.06
C GLY A 313 -17.61 43.38 -8.94
N TRP A 314 -17.61 42.06 -8.79
CA TRP A 314 -18.42 41.14 -9.61
C TRP A 314 -19.81 40.94 -9.04
N LYS A 315 -20.80 40.84 -9.92
CA LYS A 315 -22.16 40.43 -9.55
C LYS A 315 -22.20 38.92 -9.30
N GLU A 316 -23.17 38.46 -8.52
CA GLU A 316 -23.33 37.03 -8.20
C GLU A 316 -23.43 36.14 -9.44
N ALA A 317 -24.15 36.58 -10.47
CA ALA A 317 -24.26 35.84 -11.74
C ALA A 317 -22.93 35.70 -12.48
N GLU A 318 -22.01 36.67 -12.34
CA GLU A 318 -20.70 36.67 -12.99
C GLU A 318 -19.68 35.85 -12.19
N ALA A 319 -19.90 35.74 -10.88
CA ALA A 319 -19.05 34.99 -9.95
C ALA A 319 -19.50 33.54 -9.75
N THR A 320 -20.51 33.07 -10.48
CA THR A 320 -21.09 31.73 -10.38
C THR A 320 -20.80 30.91 -11.62
N VAL A 321 -20.27 29.71 -11.43
CA VAL A 321 -20.01 28.70 -12.46
C VAL A 321 -20.97 27.54 -12.23
N SER A 322 -21.56 27.00 -13.29
CA SER A 322 -22.53 25.89 -13.20
C SER A 322 -22.25 24.79 -14.22
N GLY A 323 -22.90 23.64 -14.02
CA GLY A 323 -22.91 22.54 -14.99
C GLY A 323 -21.60 21.76 -15.06
N SER A 324 -21.16 21.43 -16.28
CA SER A 324 -19.99 20.58 -16.50
C SER A 324 -18.69 21.21 -16.02
N VAL A 325 -18.57 22.54 -16.13
CA VAL A 325 -17.38 23.27 -15.66
C VAL A 325 -17.29 23.23 -14.14
N ALA A 326 -18.40 23.49 -13.43
CA ALA A 326 -18.45 23.37 -11.98
C ALA A 326 -18.07 21.95 -11.52
N THR A 327 -18.61 20.94 -12.21
CA THR A 327 -18.34 19.53 -11.88
C THR A 327 -16.89 19.14 -12.15
N ALA A 328 -16.27 19.68 -13.20
CA ALA A 328 -14.85 19.47 -13.48
C ALA A 328 -13.96 20.09 -12.37
N ILE A 329 -14.32 21.28 -11.87
CA ILE A 329 -13.64 21.91 -10.74
C ILE A 329 -13.76 21.03 -9.49
N VAL A 330 -14.98 20.58 -9.15
CA VAL A 330 -15.22 19.67 -8.02
C VAL A 330 -14.40 18.39 -8.14
N ALA A 331 -14.29 17.81 -9.35
CA ALA A 331 -13.51 16.60 -9.57
C ALA A 331 -12.01 16.83 -9.31
N VAL A 332 -11.45 17.92 -9.85
CA VAL A 332 -10.05 18.32 -9.60
C VAL A 332 -9.79 18.57 -8.12
N VAL A 333 -10.70 19.27 -7.44
CA VAL A 333 -10.62 19.54 -6.00
C VAL A 333 -10.67 18.24 -5.21
N SER A 334 -11.54 17.30 -5.58
CA SER A 334 -11.61 15.99 -4.93
C SER A 334 -10.31 15.20 -5.06
N GLY A 335 -9.68 15.24 -6.24
CA GLY A 335 -8.34 14.70 -6.44
C GLY A 335 -7.29 15.38 -5.55
N PHE A 336 -7.33 16.72 -5.45
CA PHE A 336 -6.41 17.46 -4.60
C PHE A 336 -6.60 17.11 -3.12
N VAL A 337 -7.85 17.06 -2.64
CA VAL A 337 -8.20 16.65 -1.28
C VAL A 337 -7.73 15.23 -0.98
N ALA A 338 -7.88 14.30 -1.93
CA ALA A 338 -7.38 12.93 -1.79
C ALA A 338 -5.85 12.89 -1.65
N ALA A 339 -5.15 13.63 -2.51
CA ALA A 339 -3.69 13.72 -2.49
C ALA A 339 -3.14 14.34 -1.20
N VAL A 340 -3.79 15.40 -0.70
CA VAL A 340 -3.44 16.05 0.56
C VAL A 340 -3.73 15.14 1.75
N SER A 341 -4.90 14.50 1.78
CA SER A 341 -5.28 13.57 2.86
C SER A 341 -4.32 12.38 2.96
N GLU A 342 -3.82 11.90 1.81
CA GLU A 342 -2.81 10.84 1.74
C GLU A 342 -1.40 11.31 2.17
N ALA A 343 -1.09 12.60 1.99
CA ALA A 343 0.22 13.16 2.31
C ALA A 343 0.35 13.59 3.79
N ILE A 344 -0.76 13.94 4.44
CA ILE A 344 -0.80 14.43 5.82
C ILE A 344 -0.65 13.27 6.82
N ASP A 345 0.14 13.50 7.87
CA ASP A 345 0.09 12.68 9.09
C ASP A 345 -0.81 13.33 10.12
N VAL A 346 -1.60 12.53 10.80
CA VAL A 346 -2.30 13.00 12.00
C VAL A 346 -1.81 12.19 13.18
N PHE A 347 -0.76 12.69 13.84
CA PHE A 347 -0.24 12.14 15.11
C PHE A 347 0.00 10.61 15.12
N GLY A 348 0.37 10.02 13.99
CA GLY A 348 0.56 8.57 13.86
C GLY A 348 -0.72 7.72 13.91
N LEU A 349 -1.90 8.34 13.74
CA LEU A 349 -3.16 7.65 13.53
C LEU A 349 -3.14 6.82 12.23
N ASP A 350 -4.02 5.84 12.17
CA ASP A 350 -4.14 4.97 10.99
C ASP A 350 -4.76 5.72 9.80
N ASP A 351 -4.16 5.55 8.62
CA ASP A 351 -4.63 6.14 7.36
C ASP A 351 -6.10 5.79 7.04
N ASN A 352 -6.56 4.61 7.46
CA ASN A 352 -7.95 4.18 7.28
C ASN A 352 -8.96 5.06 8.06
N LEU A 353 -8.52 5.73 9.13
CA LEU A 353 -9.32 6.68 9.88
C LEU A 353 -9.11 8.11 9.36
N THR A 354 -7.87 8.51 9.11
CA THR A 354 -7.52 9.90 8.81
C THR A 354 -7.94 10.31 7.41
N ILE A 355 -7.72 9.47 6.39
CA ILE A 355 -8.03 9.79 4.99
C ILE A 355 -9.51 10.18 4.79
N PRO A 356 -10.51 9.37 5.20
CA PRO A 356 -11.91 9.74 4.98
C PRO A 356 -12.28 10.99 5.77
N VAL A 357 -11.79 11.15 7.00
CA VAL A 357 -12.11 12.29 7.86
C VAL A 357 -11.52 13.59 7.30
N LEU A 358 -10.25 13.58 6.90
CA LEU A 358 -9.60 14.73 6.25
C LEU A 358 -10.26 15.05 4.91
N SER A 359 -10.63 14.02 4.14
CA SER A 359 -11.35 14.20 2.89
C SER A 359 -12.71 14.85 3.09
N GLY A 360 -13.46 14.38 4.08
CA GLY A 360 -14.75 14.92 4.45
C GLY A 360 -14.66 16.37 4.94
N ILE A 361 -13.67 16.69 5.77
CA ILE A 361 -13.41 18.06 6.22
C ILE A 361 -13.03 18.96 5.04
N GLY A 362 -12.12 18.49 4.17
CA GLY A 362 -11.64 19.26 3.02
C GLY A 362 -12.73 19.57 2.01
N LEU A 363 -13.56 18.57 1.68
CA LEU A 363 -14.72 18.77 0.78
C LEU A 363 -15.81 19.62 1.43
N ASN A 364 -16.12 19.42 2.72
CA ASN A 364 -17.07 20.29 3.42
C ASN A 364 -16.60 21.74 3.45
N ALA A 365 -15.33 21.99 3.75
CA ALA A 365 -14.77 23.33 3.73
C ALA A 365 -14.86 23.95 2.33
N PHE A 366 -14.58 23.17 1.28
CA PHE A 366 -14.71 23.63 -0.10
C PHE A 366 -16.16 24.02 -0.43
N PHE A 367 -17.14 23.16 -0.16
CA PHE A 367 -18.55 23.46 -0.45
C PHE A 367 -19.14 24.52 0.48
N TRP A 368 -18.61 24.69 1.69
CA TRP A 368 -19.01 25.80 2.56
C TRP A 368 -18.53 27.15 2.03
N VAL A 369 -17.33 27.22 1.42
CA VAL A 369 -16.78 28.46 0.85
C VAL A 369 -17.34 28.77 -0.54
N PHE A 370 -17.45 27.75 -1.40
CA PHE A 370 -17.76 27.90 -2.81
C PHE A 370 -19.13 27.36 -3.22
N GLY A 371 -19.79 26.58 -2.37
CA GLY A 371 -21.20 26.22 -2.56
C GLY A 371 -22.11 27.32 -2.02
N ASN A 372 -23.42 27.20 -2.28
CA ASN A 372 -24.44 28.11 -1.75
C ASN A 372 -24.72 27.88 -0.24
N GLY A 373 -23.70 27.49 0.53
CA GLY A 373 -23.81 26.99 1.90
C GLY A 373 -24.02 25.47 1.96
N LEU A 374 -23.62 24.85 3.08
CA LEU A 374 -24.02 23.48 3.40
C LEU A 374 -25.50 23.51 3.82
N PRO A 375 -26.33 22.54 3.38
CA PRO A 375 -27.75 22.47 3.75
C PRO A 375 -27.98 22.31 5.26
#